data_AF-A0A449AJ44-F1
#
_entry.id   AF-A0A449AJ44-F1
#
_cell.length_a   1.000
_cell.length_b   1.000
_cell.length_c   1.000
_cell.angle_alpha   90.00
_cell.angle_beta   90.00
_cell.angle_gamma   90.00
#
_symmetry.space_group_name_H-M   'P 1'
#
loop_
_entity.id
_entity.type
_entity.pdbx_description
1 polymer ?
#
loop_
_entity_poly.entity_id
_entity_poly.type
_entity_poly.pdbx_seq_one_letter_code
_entity_poly.pdbx_strand_id
1 'polypeptide(L)'
;MEWDFSQVKVGKMINIQAYKHDGFLYRQWTNAKVIFHNKRHIVLSLKGTRVTETLKARKGWIYKDDALWFIPKKSFYNAIVLFKSGIGKSYYINLSSYPIFEDRTIKFIDYDLDLKSYPTKELQIVDKEEFNENSRYYGYSKLTKTKIFKEVRNVVELYSMNGYFFNDTIIDYYLDIMFKDKLINEHKLNSYRCVHKKSLWEETDMIHNLARRYRRRTR
;
A
#
# COMPACT_ATOMS: atom_id res chain seq x y z
N MET A 1 -15.26 -12.99 13.61
CA MET A 1 -14.11 -13.14 14.51
C MET A 1 -13.15 -11.99 14.20
N GLU A 2 -12.93 -11.07 15.14
CA GLU A 2 -11.87 -10.07 15.02
C GLU A 2 -10.59 -10.69 15.53
N TRP A 3 -9.54 -10.68 14.73
CA TRP A 3 -8.24 -11.20 15.14
C TRP A 3 -7.57 -10.25 16.13
N ASP A 4 -6.95 -10.82 17.17
CA ASP A 4 -6.23 -10.03 18.15
C ASP A 4 -4.86 -9.60 17.59
N PHE A 5 -4.63 -8.30 17.55
CA PHE A 5 -3.36 -7.70 17.16
C PHE A 5 -2.60 -7.11 18.36
N SER A 6 -3.04 -7.35 19.61
CA SER A 6 -2.45 -6.79 20.83
C SER A 6 -0.94 -7.06 20.96
N GLN A 7 -0.47 -8.17 20.39
CA GLN A 7 0.92 -8.62 20.35
C GLN A 7 1.77 -7.88 19.30
N VAL A 8 1.17 -7.16 18.36
CA VAL A 8 1.90 -6.30 17.43
C VAL A 8 2.39 -5.05 18.18
N LYS A 9 3.70 -4.90 18.31
CA LYS A 9 4.32 -3.76 19.01
C LYS A 9 5.16 -2.92 18.05
N VAL A 10 5.02 -1.59 18.13
CA VAL A 10 5.85 -0.64 17.39
C VAL A 10 7.33 -0.86 17.73
N GLY A 11 8.19 -0.75 16.72
CA GLY A 11 9.62 -0.99 16.80
C GLY A 11 10.04 -2.45 16.62
N LYS A 12 9.11 -3.42 16.72
CA LYS A 12 9.42 -4.84 16.52
C LYS A 12 9.47 -5.20 15.04
N MET A 13 10.28 -6.21 14.74
CA MET A 13 10.33 -6.87 13.44
C MET A 13 9.31 -8.00 13.41
N ILE A 14 8.54 -8.08 12.32
CA ILE A 14 7.57 -9.14 12.08
C ILE A 14 7.76 -9.73 10.68
N ASN A 15 7.17 -10.90 10.47
CA ASN A 15 7.06 -11.51 9.15
C ASN A 15 5.69 -11.24 8.55
N ILE A 16 5.59 -11.42 7.23
CA ILE A 16 4.34 -11.38 6.49
C ILE A 16 4.32 -12.57 5.53
N GLN A 17 3.18 -13.23 5.41
CA GLN A 17 2.97 -14.35 4.50
C GLN A 17 1.69 -14.12 3.70
N ALA A 18 1.81 -14.21 2.38
CA ALA A 18 0.70 -14.21 1.45
C ALA A 18 0.44 -15.65 1.00
N TYR A 19 -0.79 -16.09 1.14
CA TYR A 19 -1.27 -17.41 0.74
C TYR A 19 -2.19 -17.31 -0.46
N LYS A 20 -2.25 -18.33 -1.31
CA LYS A 20 -3.37 -18.51 -2.23
C LYS A 20 -4.56 -19.11 -1.48
N HIS A 21 -5.72 -19.12 -2.12
CA HIS A 21 -6.99 -19.46 -1.46
C HIS A 21 -7.07 -20.93 -1.00
N ASP A 22 -6.30 -21.82 -1.63
CA ASP A 22 -6.14 -23.22 -1.25
C ASP A 22 -5.18 -23.43 -0.06
N GLY A 23 -4.58 -22.35 0.47
CA GLY A 23 -3.61 -22.41 1.55
C GLY A 23 -2.15 -22.55 1.08
N PHE A 24 -1.88 -22.48 -0.22
CA PHE A 24 -0.51 -22.47 -0.72
C PHE A 24 0.24 -21.20 -0.29
N LEU A 25 1.36 -21.35 0.40
CA LEU A 25 2.23 -20.21 0.74
C LEU A 25 2.89 -19.68 -0.55
N TYR A 26 2.44 -18.53 -1.04
CA TYR A 26 2.92 -17.94 -2.29
C TYR A 26 4.18 -17.09 -2.09
N ARG A 27 4.16 -16.20 -1.09
CA ARG A 27 5.23 -15.23 -0.86
C ARG A 27 5.39 -14.93 0.62
N GLN A 28 6.64 -14.74 1.05
CA GLN A 28 6.98 -14.37 2.41
C GLN A 28 7.90 -13.15 2.44
N TRP A 29 7.63 -12.25 3.37
CA TRP A 29 8.46 -11.11 3.72
C TRP A 29 8.97 -11.31 5.14
N THR A 30 10.29 -11.25 5.31
CA THR A 30 10.97 -11.46 6.60
C THR A 30 11.62 -10.16 7.04
N ASN A 31 11.50 -9.83 8.33
CA ASN A 31 12.04 -8.61 8.93
C ASN A 31 11.44 -7.31 8.36
N ALA A 32 10.12 -7.16 8.41
CA ALA A 32 9.48 -5.85 8.25
C ALA A 32 9.32 -5.18 9.62
N LYS A 33 9.64 -3.88 9.71
CA LYS A 33 9.56 -3.15 10.99
C LYS A 33 8.18 -2.55 11.17
N VAL A 34 7.53 -2.82 12.30
CA VAL A 34 6.29 -2.14 12.69
C VAL A 34 6.63 -0.70 13.09
N ILE A 35 6.18 0.28 12.31
CA ILE A 35 6.41 1.70 12.62
C ILE A 35 5.17 2.37 13.23
N PHE A 36 3.99 1.78 13.02
CA PHE A 36 2.75 2.28 13.60
C PHE A 36 1.74 1.16 13.77
N HIS A 37 0.96 1.23 14.85
CA HIS A 37 -0.10 0.26 15.12
C HIS A 37 -1.20 0.92 15.98
N ASN A 38 -2.44 0.83 15.51
CA ASN A 38 -3.62 1.22 16.29
C ASN A 38 -4.78 0.24 16.06
N LYS A 39 -5.98 0.56 16.56
CA LYS A 39 -7.18 -0.28 16.39
C LYS A 39 -7.63 -0.48 14.93
N ARG A 40 -7.27 0.42 14.01
CA ARG A 40 -7.73 0.42 12.61
C ARG A 40 -6.76 -0.27 11.67
N HIS A 41 -5.46 -0.03 11.83
CA HIS A 41 -4.44 -0.51 10.89
C HIS A 41 -3.05 -0.68 11.53
N ILE A 42 -2.19 -1.34 10.78
CA ILE A 42 -0.75 -1.48 11.05
C ILE A 42 -0.01 -0.83 9.88
N VAL A 43 1.09 -0.13 10.14
CA VAL A 43 2.00 0.35 9.08
C VAL A 43 3.39 -0.20 9.34
N LEU A 44 3.98 -0.78 8.29
CA LEU A 44 5.32 -1.35 8.30
C LEU A 44 6.27 -0.53 7.43
N SER A 45 7.53 -0.47 7.82
CA SER A 45 8.61 -0.12 6.90
C SER A 45 9.23 -1.40 6.34
N LEU A 46 9.44 -1.43 5.02
CA LEU A 46 10.04 -2.56 4.32
C LEU A 46 11.55 -2.43 4.12
N LYS A 47 12.18 -1.41 4.71
CA LYS A 47 13.62 -1.21 4.56
C LYS A 47 14.38 -2.43 5.08
N GLY A 48 15.15 -3.08 4.20
CA GLY A 48 15.92 -4.27 4.54
C GLY A 48 15.09 -5.55 4.69
N THR A 49 13.79 -5.51 4.39
CA THR A 49 12.92 -6.68 4.39
C THR A 49 13.30 -7.62 3.24
N ARG A 50 13.43 -8.91 3.55
CA ARG A 50 13.75 -9.96 2.57
C ARG A 50 12.46 -10.60 2.06
N VAL A 51 12.36 -10.78 0.75
CA VAL A 51 11.23 -11.40 0.05
C VAL A 51 11.65 -12.73 -0.54
N THR A 52 10.87 -13.78 -0.30
CA THR A 52 11.03 -15.10 -0.90
C THR A 52 9.72 -15.55 -1.53
N GLU A 53 9.79 -16.16 -2.72
CA GLU A 53 8.64 -16.71 -3.44
C GLU A 53 8.80 -18.22 -3.53
N THR A 54 7.81 -18.97 -3.07
CA THR A 54 7.93 -20.42 -2.83
C THR A 54 8.23 -21.21 -4.10
N LEU A 55 7.62 -20.86 -5.24
CA LEU A 55 7.82 -21.57 -6.50
C LEU A 55 9.05 -21.12 -7.30
N LYS A 56 9.80 -20.11 -6.82
CA LYS A 56 11.00 -19.64 -7.53
C LYS A 56 12.24 -20.17 -6.82
N ALA A 57 13.05 -20.95 -7.53
CA ALA A 57 14.35 -21.47 -7.06
C ALA A 57 15.41 -20.38 -6.75
N ARG A 58 15.07 -19.09 -6.87
CA ARG A 58 15.96 -17.96 -6.62
C ARG A 58 16.04 -17.68 -5.11
N LYS A 59 17.19 -17.22 -4.63
CA LYS A 59 17.47 -16.92 -3.19
C LYS A 59 16.65 -15.77 -2.57
N GLY A 60 15.54 -15.36 -3.19
CA GLY A 60 14.78 -14.17 -2.83
C GLY A 60 15.47 -12.85 -3.20
N TRP A 61 14.88 -11.73 -2.80
CA TRP A 61 15.45 -10.38 -2.96
C TRP A 61 15.20 -9.54 -1.71
N ILE A 62 15.85 -8.37 -1.61
CA ILE A 62 15.70 -7.45 -0.47
C ILE A 62 15.22 -6.09 -1.00
N TYR A 63 14.29 -5.46 -0.30
CA TYR A 63 13.86 -4.09 -0.61
C TYR A 63 15.06 -3.14 -0.54
N LYS A 64 15.42 -2.60 -1.72
CA LYS A 64 16.49 -1.60 -1.88
C LYS A 64 15.95 -0.18 -1.70
N ASP A 65 14.75 0.05 -2.23
CA ASP A 65 14.01 1.29 -2.07
C ASP A 65 13.20 1.27 -0.77
N ASP A 66 12.97 2.45 -0.20
CA ASP A 66 12.16 2.59 1.00
C ASP A 66 10.68 2.45 0.65
N ALA A 67 9.95 1.70 1.46
CA ALA A 67 8.53 1.49 1.26
C ALA A 67 7.78 1.43 2.59
N LEU A 68 6.56 1.96 2.56
CA LEU A 68 5.57 1.83 3.62
C LEU A 68 4.54 0.79 3.21
N TRP A 69 4.20 -0.14 4.11
CA TRP A 69 3.14 -1.12 3.90
C TRP A 69 2.00 -0.87 4.88
N PHE A 70 0.88 -0.39 4.35
CA PHE A 70 -0.38 -0.16 5.04
C PHE A 70 -1.21 -1.43 5.06
N ILE A 71 -1.58 -1.87 6.27
CA ILE A 71 -2.35 -3.09 6.51
C ILE A 71 -3.58 -2.71 7.34
N PRO A 72 -4.70 -2.33 6.69
CA PRO A 72 -5.97 -2.11 7.37
C PRO A 72 -6.54 -3.44 7.89
N LYS A 73 -7.00 -3.45 9.14
CA LYS A 73 -7.46 -4.68 9.81
C LYS A 73 -8.85 -5.15 9.39
N LYS A 74 -9.62 -4.25 8.77
CA LYS A 74 -11.04 -4.47 8.40
C LYS A 74 -11.32 -4.12 6.94
N SER A 75 -10.33 -4.27 6.07
CA SER A 75 -10.50 -4.08 4.61
C SER A 75 -9.95 -5.29 3.86
N PHE A 76 -10.52 -5.56 2.70
CA PHE A 76 -10.07 -6.62 1.77
C PHE A 76 -8.94 -6.10 0.86
N TYR A 77 -7.98 -5.38 1.42
CA TYR A 77 -6.78 -4.95 0.71
C TYR A 77 -5.63 -4.65 1.69
N ASN A 78 -4.42 -4.62 1.16
CA ASN A 78 -3.26 -3.97 1.77
C ASN A 78 -2.54 -3.13 0.71
N ALA A 79 -1.78 -2.12 1.12
CA ALA A 79 -1.19 -1.16 0.18
C ALA A 79 0.28 -0.88 0.50
N ILE A 80 1.14 -0.97 -0.52
CA ILE A 80 2.55 -0.59 -0.46
C ILE A 80 2.72 0.74 -1.18
N VAL A 81 3.32 1.71 -0.49
CA VAL A 81 3.78 2.97 -1.05
C VAL A 81 5.29 2.93 -1.15
N LEU A 82 5.79 2.88 -2.38
CA LEU A 82 7.21 2.83 -2.70
C LEU A 82 7.74 4.25 -2.96
N PHE A 83 8.88 4.59 -2.36
CA PHE A 83 9.51 5.89 -2.50
C PHE A 83 10.81 5.78 -3.30
N LYS A 84 10.84 6.42 -4.48
CA LYS A 84 12.04 6.49 -5.30
C LYS A 84 12.49 7.92 -5.49
N SER A 85 13.70 8.22 -5.02
CA SER A 85 14.28 9.57 -5.05
C SER A 85 14.30 10.11 -6.47
N GLY A 86 13.81 11.34 -6.65
CA GLY A 86 13.73 12.02 -7.96
C GLY A 86 12.64 11.50 -8.92
N ILE A 87 11.97 10.39 -8.60
CA ILE A 87 10.89 9.83 -9.45
C ILE A 87 9.52 10.06 -8.81
N GLY A 88 9.40 9.82 -7.50
CA GLY A 88 8.14 10.01 -6.76
C GLY A 88 7.63 8.73 -6.11
N LYS A 89 6.33 8.75 -5.78
CA LYS A 89 5.63 7.67 -5.08
C LYS A 89 4.96 6.75 -6.08
N SER A 90 5.11 5.45 -5.88
CA SER A 90 4.31 4.44 -6.58
C SER A 90 3.45 3.70 -5.58
N TYR A 91 2.21 3.44 -5.95
CA TYR A 91 1.23 2.76 -5.13
C TYR A 91 0.94 1.39 -5.71
N TYR A 92 1.04 0.37 -4.87
CA TYR A 92 0.63 -0.99 -5.17
C TYR A 92 -0.40 -1.43 -4.13
N ILE A 93 -1.61 -1.74 -4.56
CA ILE A 93 -2.70 -2.17 -3.69
C ILE A 93 -3.05 -3.60 -4.07
N ASN A 94 -2.89 -4.52 -3.14
CA ASN A 94 -3.25 -5.93 -3.29
C ASN A 94 -4.60 -6.19 -2.65
N LEU A 95 -5.56 -6.69 -3.43
CA LEU A 95 -6.83 -7.15 -2.88
C LEU A 95 -6.61 -8.48 -2.17
N SER A 96 -6.81 -8.46 -0.86
CA SER A 96 -6.49 -9.59 0.01
C SER A 96 -7.64 -9.91 0.95
N SER A 97 -7.56 -11.03 1.67
CA SER A 97 -8.43 -11.24 2.84
C SER A 97 -8.15 -10.20 3.92
N TYR A 98 -9.01 -10.17 4.94
CA TYR A 98 -8.62 -9.55 6.21
C TYR A 98 -7.31 -10.18 6.70
N PRO A 99 -6.38 -9.37 7.23
CA PRO A 99 -5.16 -9.88 7.81
C PRO A 99 -5.49 -10.63 9.12
N ILE A 100 -4.67 -11.64 9.41
CA ILE A 100 -4.62 -12.31 10.71
C ILE A 100 -3.21 -12.16 11.28
N PHE A 101 -3.04 -12.37 12.58
CA PHE A 101 -1.74 -12.32 13.23
C PHE A 101 -1.53 -13.50 14.16
N GLU A 102 -0.52 -14.30 13.86
CA GLU A 102 -0.07 -15.44 14.67
C GLU A 102 1.43 -15.66 14.41
N ASP A 103 2.15 -16.27 15.34
CA ASP A 103 3.57 -16.60 15.18
C ASP A 103 4.46 -15.42 14.77
N ARG A 104 4.16 -14.21 15.30
CA ARG A 104 4.83 -12.94 14.91
C ARG A 104 4.76 -12.67 13.40
N THR A 105 3.72 -13.16 12.75
CA THR A 105 3.55 -13.12 11.29
C THR A 105 2.15 -12.60 10.97
N ILE A 106 2.07 -11.56 10.14
CA ILE A 106 0.80 -11.19 9.50
C ILE A 106 0.55 -12.16 8.34
N LYS A 107 -0.63 -12.77 8.29
CA LYS A 107 -1.00 -13.68 7.21
C LYS A 107 -2.25 -13.17 6.51
N PHE A 108 -2.33 -13.35 5.20
CA PHE A 108 -3.52 -13.05 4.42
C PHE A 108 -3.59 -13.94 3.17
N ILE A 109 -4.79 -14.07 2.62
CA ILE A 109 -5.02 -14.66 1.30
C ILE A 109 -4.89 -13.55 0.25
N ASP A 110 -4.07 -13.77 -0.76
CA ASP A 110 -3.93 -12.96 -1.96
C ASP A 110 -5.01 -13.36 -2.97
N TYR A 111 -5.76 -12.38 -3.48
CA TYR A 111 -6.83 -12.63 -4.45
C TYR A 111 -6.46 -12.23 -5.87
N ASP A 112 -5.19 -12.03 -6.19
CA ASP A 112 -4.68 -11.87 -7.57
C ASP A 112 -5.22 -10.67 -8.36
N LEU A 113 -6.02 -9.80 -7.72
CA LEU A 113 -6.52 -8.56 -8.31
C LEU A 113 -5.79 -7.42 -7.63
N ASP A 114 -5.19 -6.53 -8.42
CA ASP A 114 -4.36 -5.46 -7.90
C ASP A 114 -4.78 -4.11 -8.48
N LEU A 115 -4.42 -3.03 -7.78
CA LEU A 115 -4.39 -1.68 -8.34
C LEU A 115 -2.98 -1.11 -8.26
N LYS A 116 -2.56 -0.39 -9.30
CA LYS A 116 -1.25 0.24 -9.41
C LYS A 116 -1.39 1.70 -9.84
N SER A 117 -0.63 2.58 -9.21
CA SER A 117 -0.47 3.98 -9.65
C SER A 117 1.02 4.34 -9.59
N TYR A 118 1.47 5.11 -10.58
CA TYR A 118 2.85 5.55 -10.71
C TYR A 118 2.87 7.08 -10.89
N PRO A 119 4.02 7.74 -10.68
CA PRO A 119 4.09 9.20 -10.84
C PRO A 119 3.63 9.73 -12.20
N THR A 120 3.71 8.91 -13.24
CA THR A 120 3.33 9.26 -14.61
C THR A 120 2.08 8.52 -15.12
N LYS A 121 1.43 7.71 -14.27
CA LYS A 121 0.26 6.91 -14.65
C LYS A 121 -0.78 6.92 -13.54
N GLU A 122 -1.99 7.29 -13.91
CA GLU A 122 -3.18 7.20 -13.07
C GLU A 122 -3.40 5.78 -12.53
N LEU A 123 -4.28 5.67 -11.53
CA LEU A 123 -4.64 4.39 -10.94
C LEU A 123 -5.22 3.41 -11.97
N GLN A 124 -4.62 2.23 -12.07
CA GLN A 124 -4.99 1.16 -12.98
C GLN A 124 -5.36 -0.09 -12.19
N ILE A 125 -6.48 -0.72 -12.55
CA ILE A 125 -6.79 -2.09 -12.13
C ILE A 125 -6.03 -3.04 -13.06
N VAL A 126 -5.23 -3.93 -12.50
CA VAL A 126 -4.35 -4.85 -13.23
C VAL A 126 -4.61 -6.30 -12.79
N ASP A 127 -4.01 -7.25 -13.50
CA ASP A 127 -4.04 -8.69 -13.17
C ASP A 127 -5.48 -9.29 -13.19
N LYS A 128 -6.37 -8.69 -14.02
CA LYS A 128 -7.78 -9.09 -14.14
C LYS A 128 -7.95 -10.51 -14.68
N GLU A 129 -7.11 -10.89 -15.63
CA GLU A 129 -7.09 -12.21 -16.25
C GLU A 129 -6.68 -13.27 -15.23
N GLU A 130 -5.58 -13.03 -14.49
CA GLU A 130 -5.11 -13.92 -13.41
C GLU A 130 -6.19 -14.09 -12.33
N PHE A 131 -6.81 -13.00 -11.88
CA PHE A 131 -7.95 -13.06 -10.96
C PHE A 131 -9.10 -13.90 -11.51
N ASN A 132 -9.49 -13.71 -12.77
CA ASN A 132 -10.61 -14.44 -13.36
C ASN A 132 -10.34 -15.95 -13.41
N GLU A 133 -9.14 -16.35 -13.82
CA GLU A 133 -8.68 -17.74 -13.89
C GLU A 133 -8.61 -18.36 -12.49
N ASN A 134 -7.88 -17.73 -11.58
CA ASN A 134 -7.70 -18.22 -10.20
C ASN A 134 -9.03 -18.25 -9.44
N SER A 135 -9.93 -17.30 -9.68
CA SER A 135 -11.24 -17.32 -9.03
C SER A 135 -12.12 -18.50 -9.44
N ARG A 136 -11.92 -19.04 -10.65
CA ARG A 136 -12.59 -20.25 -11.12
C ARG A 136 -11.87 -21.48 -10.57
N TYR A 137 -10.54 -21.51 -10.68
CA TYR A 137 -9.71 -22.62 -10.25
C TYR A 137 -9.85 -22.91 -8.74
N TYR A 138 -9.70 -21.88 -7.90
CA TYR A 138 -9.82 -22.00 -6.45
C TYR A 138 -11.26 -21.88 -5.92
N GLY A 139 -12.24 -21.66 -6.80
CA GLY A 139 -13.66 -21.62 -6.41
C GLY A 139 -14.05 -20.43 -5.51
N TYR A 140 -13.59 -19.22 -5.80
CA TYR A 140 -13.92 -18.04 -4.98
C TYR A 140 -15.45 -17.85 -4.92
N SER A 141 -16.00 -17.86 -3.71
CA SER A 141 -17.43 -17.70 -3.49
C SER A 141 -17.96 -16.37 -4.05
N LYS A 142 -19.25 -16.32 -4.39
CA LYS A 142 -19.93 -15.09 -4.82
C LYS A 142 -19.73 -13.97 -3.77
N LEU A 143 -19.83 -14.30 -2.49
CA LEU A 143 -19.61 -13.36 -1.39
C LEU A 143 -18.19 -12.79 -1.40
N THR A 144 -17.17 -13.63 -1.59
CA THR A 144 -15.77 -13.21 -1.68
C THR A 144 -15.56 -12.24 -2.84
N LYS A 145 -16.06 -12.58 -4.04
CA LYS A 145 -15.99 -11.70 -5.22
C LYS A 145 -16.67 -10.36 -4.98
N THR A 146 -17.85 -10.37 -4.36
CA THR A 146 -18.57 -9.12 -3.99
C THR A 146 -17.75 -8.24 -3.05
N LYS A 147 -17.07 -8.82 -2.04
CA LYS A 147 -16.20 -8.06 -1.13
C LYS A 147 -15.01 -7.45 -1.87
N ILE A 148 -14.34 -8.22 -2.72
CA ILE A 148 -13.20 -7.76 -3.54
C ILE A 148 -13.62 -6.58 -4.41
N PHE A 149 -14.71 -6.72 -5.19
CA PHE A 149 -15.18 -5.63 -6.05
C PHE A 149 -15.67 -4.40 -5.28
N LYS A 150 -16.19 -4.57 -4.06
CA LYS A 150 -16.52 -3.45 -3.18
C LYS A 150 -15.26 -2.71 -2.74
N GLU A 151 -14.19 -3.42 -2.39
CA GLU A 151 -12.92 -2.78 -2.04
C GLU A 151 -12.25 -2.10 -3.23
N VAL A 152 -12.35 -2.64 -4.44
CA VAL A 152 -11.87 -1.93 -5.64
C VAL A 152 -12.53 -0.56 -5.74
N ARG A 153 -13.86 -0.46 -5.57
CA ARG A 153 -14.57 0.83 -5.56
C ARG A 153 -14.11 1.75 -4.44
N ASN A 154 -13.94 1.20 -3.22
CA ASN A 154 -13.45 1.94 -2.07
C ASN A 154 -12.04 2.53 -2.31
N VAL A 155 -11.11 1.74 -2.87
CA VAL A 155 -9.75 2.20 -3.18
C VAL A 155 -9.76 3.28 -4.26
N VAL A 156 -10.61 3.15 -5.28
CA VAL A 156 -10.80 4.19 -6.31
C VAL A 156 -11.35 5.47 -5.69
N GLU A 157 -12.30 5.39 -4.76
CA GLU A 157 -12.82 6.55 -4.05
C GLU A 157 -11.74 7.22 -3.17
N LEU A 158 -10.96 6.42 -2.43
CA LEU A 158 -9.81 6.92 -1.66
C LEU A 158 -8.81 7.63 -2.57
N TYR A 159 -8.54 7.11 -3.76
CA TYR A 159 -7.65 7.75 -4.73
C TYR A 159 -8.20 9.10 -5.19
N SER A 160 -9.45 9.14 -5.66
CA SER A 160 -10.10 10.36 -6.16
C SER A 160 -10.20 11.46 -5.10
N MET A 161 -10.31 11.09 -3.83
CA MET A 161 -10.41 12.05 -2.72
C MET A 161 -9.06 12.41 -2.09
N ASN A 162 -7.94 11.93 -2.65
CA ASN A 162 -6.62 12.00 -2.03
C ASN A 162 -6.64 11.57 -0.54
N GLY A 163 -7.30 10.45 -0.28
CA GLY A 163 -7.59 9.92 1.04
C GLY A 163 -6.58 8.87 1.52
N TYR A 164 -6.49 8.72 2.84
CA TYR A 164 -5.68 7.71 3.50
C TYR A 164 -4.22 7.67 3.02
N PHE A 165 -3.71 6.54 2.49
CA PHE A 165 -2.32 6.44 2.03
C PHE A 165 -2.03 7.17 0.72
N PHE A 166 -3.04 7.70 0.01
CA PHE A 166 -2.80 8.62 -1.10
C PHE A 166 -2.50 10.04 -0.59
N ASN A 167 -3.03 10.39 0.58
CA ASN A 167 -2.88 11.71 1.17
C ASN A 167 -1.43 12.01 1.60
N ASP A 168 -0.87 13.09 1.06
CA ASP A 168 0.53 13.44 1.31
C ASP A 168 0.84 13.82 2.76
N THR A 169 -0.10 14.46 3.46
CA THR A 169 0.08 14.78 4.88
C THR A 169 0.16 13.52 5.72
N ILE A 170 -0.64 12.49 5.38
CA ILE A 170 -0.57 11.18 6.03
C ILE A 170 0.75 10.49 5.71
N ILE A 171 1.20 10.53 4.45
CA ILE A 171 2.50 9.98 4.06
C ILE A 171 3.65 10.68 4.79
N ASP A 172 3.63 12.01 4.87
CA ASP A 172 4.64 12.80 5.56
C ASP A 172 4.76 12.44 7.04
N TYR A 173 3.63 12.19 7.70
CA TYR A 173 3.62 11.72 9.08
C TYR A 173 4.40 10.40 9.26
N TYR A 174 4.22 9.42 8.35
CA TYR A 174 4.96 8.16 8.43
C TYR A 174 6.41 8.29 7.99
N LEU A 175 6.72 9.18 7.05
CA LEU A 175 8.10 9.50 6.69
C LEU A 175 8.86 10.12 7.87
N ASP A 176 8.22 10.97 8.68
CA ASP A 176 8.81 11.50 9.90
C ASP A 176 9.11 10.41 10.93
N ILE A 177 8.23 9.41 11.08
CA ILE A 177 8.51 8.24 11.91
C ILE A 177 9.71 7.48 11.37
N MET A 178 9.77 7.22 10.06
CA MET A 178 10.90 6.55 9.44
C MET A 178 12.22 7.32 9.65
N PHE A 179 12.18 8.65 9.59
CA PHE A 179 13.34 9.49 9.87
C PHE A 179 13.79 9.42 11.33
N LYS A 180 12.85 9.57 12.28
CA LYS A 180 13.13 9.46 13.74
C LYS A 180 13.71 8.09 14.10
N ASP A 181 13.22 7.05 13.46
CA ASP A 181 13.70 5.67 13.63
C ASP A 181 15.00 5.36 12.88
N LYS A 182 15.63 6.36 12.25
CA LYS A 182 16.85 6.25 11.43
C LYS A 182 16.73 5.25 10.27
N LEU A 183 15.50 5.01 9.81
CA LEU A 183 15.23 4.20 8.62
C LEU A 183 15.50 5.01 7.35
N ILE A 184 15.37 6.32 7.37
CA ILE A 184 15.78 7.18 6.26
C ILE A 184 16.64 8.33 6.79
N ASN A 185 17.47 8.91 5.93
CA ASN A 185 18.24 10.11 6.25
C ASN A 185 17.50 11.36 5.78
N GLU A 186 18.00 12.52 6.18
CA GLU A 186 17.39 13.82 5.86
C GLU A 186 17.31 14.06 4.35
N HIS A 187 18.35 13.70 3.59
CA HIS A 187 18.34 13.80 2.13
C HIS A 187 17.17 13.03 1.50
N LYS A 188 16.95 11.78 1.93
CA LYS A 188 15.82 10.95 1.46
C LYS A 188 14.49 11.56 1.86
N LEU A 189 14.33 11.98 3.12
CA LEU A 189 13.12 12.63 3.62
C LEU A 189 12.74 13.84 2.75
N ASN A 190 13.69 14.73 2.49
CA ASN A 190 13.49 15.91 1.65
C ASN A 190 13.18 15.52 0.21
N SER A 191 13.91 14.56 -0.36
CA SER A 191 13.67 14.07 -1.72
C SER A 191 12.25 13.52 -1.89
N TYR A 192 11.73 12.75 -0.93
CA TYR A 192 10.39 12.16 -0.99
C TYR A 192 9.28 13.20 -0.85
N ARG A 193 9.54 14.31 -0.17
CA ARG A 193 8.63 15.48 -0.07
C ARG A 193 8.66 16.39 -1.29
N CYS A 194 9.83 16.61 -1.88
CA CYS A 194 10.02 17.61 -2.93
C CYS A 194 9.33 17.28 -4.26
N VAL A 195 9.07 16.00 -4.56
CA VAL A 195 8.37 15.60 -5.81
C VAL A 195 6.96 16.19 -5.90
N HIS A 196 6.42 16.69 -4.79
CA HIS A 196 5.12 17.33 -4.70
C HIS A 196 4.98 18.69 -5.42
N LYS A 197 6.09 19.35 -5.80
CA LYS A 197 6.05 20.69 -6.41
C LYS A 197 6.07 20.72 -7.94
N LYS A 198 6.17 19.57 -8.62
CA LYS A 198 6.01 19.50 -10.09
C LYS A 198 4.71 18.77 -10.43
N SER A 199 3.58 19.39 -10.12
CA SER A 199 2.36 19.11 -10.88
C SER A 199 2.64 19.55 -12.32
N LEU A 200 2.63 18.61 -13.25
CA LEU A 200 2.89 18.80 -14.69
C LEU A 200 1.66 19.38 -15.42
N TRP A 201 0.76 20.06 -14.70
CA TRP A 201 -0.49 20.55 -15.25
C TRP A 201 -0.57 22.06 -15.14
N GLU A 202 0.17 22.75 -16.01
CA GLU A 202 0.00 24.19 -16.24
C GLU A 202 -1.48 24.54 -16.46
N GLU A 203 -2.24 23.65 -17.11
CA GLU A 203 -3.68 23.81 -17.35
C GLU A 203 -4.52 23.75 -16.06
N THR A 204 -4.26 22.82 -15.13
CA THR A 204 -5.01 22.73 -13.87
C THR A 204 -4.70 23.92 -12.95
N ASP A 205 -3.44 24.35 -12.90
CA ASP A 205 -3.04 25.56 -12.18
C ASP A 205 -3.61 26.83 -12.83
N MET A 206 -3.69 26.90 -14.17
CA MET A 206 -4.38 27.99 -14.88
C MET A 206 -5.88 28.01 -14.55
N ILE A 207 -6.55 26.86 -14.57
CA ILE A 207 -7.99 26.75 -14.26
C ILE A 207 -8.26 27.19 -12.81
N HIS A 208 -7.45 26.75 -11.85
CA HIS A 208 -7.59 27.18 -10.45
C HIS A 208 -7.30 28.67 -10.26
N ASN A 209 -6.32 29.23 -10.96
CA ASN A 209 -6.02 30.65 -10.92
C ASN A 209 -7.11 31.50 -11.61
N LEU A 210 -7.69 31.03 -12.70
CA LEU A 210 -8.86 31.64 -13.35
C LEU A 210 -10.08 31.65 -12.43
N ALA A 211 -10.39 30.52 -11.78
CA ALA A 211 -11.49 30.41 -10.83
C ALA A 211 -11.31 31.33 -9.61
N ARG A 212 -10.08 31.49 -9.11
CA ARG A 212 -9.75 32.45 -8.03
C ARG A 212 -9.88 33.91 -8.46
N ARG A 213 -9.48 34.25 -9.70
CA ARG A 213 -9.66 35.60 -10.24
C ARG A 213 -11.14 35.95 -10.44
N TYR A 214 -11.96 34.99 -10.88
CA TYR A 214 -13.39 35.20 -11.07
C TYR A 214 -14.11 35.49 -9.74
N ARG A 215 -13.81 34.72 -8.68
CA ARG A 215 -14.37 34.95 -7.33
C ARG A 215 -13.96 36.27 -6.67
N ARG A 216 -12.87 36.90 -7.12
CA ARG A 216 -12.43 38.22 -6.64
C ARG A 216 -13.05 39.38 -7.42
N ARG A 217 -13.65 39.12 -8.58
CA ARG A 217 -14.37 40.12 -9.39
C ARG A 217 -15.87 40.17 -9.10
N THR A 218 -16.42 39.14 -8.44
CA THR A 218 -17.84 39.02 -8.09
C THR A 218 -18.14 39.30 -6.61
N ARG A 219 -17.20 39.94 -5.90
CA ARG A 219 -17.39 40.60 -4.60
C ARG A 219 -17.10 42.08 -4.79
#